data_AF-A0A661NHG7-F1
#
_entry.id   AF-A0A661NHG7-F1
#
_cell.length_a   1.000
_cell.length_b   1.000
_cell.length_c   1.000
_cell.angle_alpha   90.00
_cell.angle_beta   90.00
_cell.angle_gamma   90.00
#
_symmetry.space_group_name_H-M   'P 1'
#
loop_
_entity.id
_entity.type
_entity.pdbx_description
1 polymer ?
#
loop_
_entity_poly.entity_id
_entity_poly.type
_entity_poly.pdbx_seq_one_letter_code
_entity_poly.pdbx_strand_id
1 'polypeptide(L)'
;MVLTLSSLAGQALGSEPPCEPADFPQAPKGCFIDRDGDLRDPALEYDARLDALDPDHLRTIGEEVFFLGLGAAWYWADQDRNLADWDYPSWEQRFTLEAWRLDNNQFPINFLGHPLEGALYYSFARANDHSVPVAATYSFTTSFMWEFLFEFREKISINDMLVTPGAGVPIGEFAHKFWRHFNELPPNPTTAQQVAAAVLGFPIWIHRLIDGAPESVEGPYDELGFSTAIGHRLEAGYQAKLHDFGDQVATHGLWLGGRLSSIPGEGQPGSFALFFHEADIVTLRLSAGLGEGARELGLVADTHLLGSYIQAIDRAGDGHAAVIGLSLGYQYRFQDFDGYNDRLGILHLPGPGADYFFRSGSTKLAVHARFNGDFAGIHSPAYSVWAADAVGPADRPKSILRKHN
;
A
#
# COMPACT_ATOMS: atom_id res chain seq x y z
N MET A 1 27.08 -4.87 -18.80
CA MET A 1 26.47 -5.83 -19.73
C MET A 1 24.97 -5.69 -19.55
N VAL A 2 24.36 -4.84 -20.39
CA VAL A 2 22.95 -4.46 -20.29
C VAL A 2 22.14 -5.58 -20.94
N LEU A 3 21.42 -6.34 -20.12
CA LEU A 3 20.44 -7.31 -20.61
C LEU A 3 19.13 -6.54 -20.87
N THR A 4 18.97 -6.08 -22.09
CA THR A 4 17.67 -5.73 -22.65
C THR A 4 16.82 -7.00 -22.70
N LEU A 5 15.80 -7.08 -21.84
CA LEU A 5 14.71 -8.03 -22.00
C LEU A 5 13.88 -7.56 -23.19
N SER A 6 14.27 -8.03 -24.37
CA SER A 6 13.46 -7.90 -25.57
C SER A 6 12.13 -8.61 -25.33
N SER A 7 11.04 -7.87 -25.55
CA SER A 7 9.67 -8.38 -25.62
C SER A 7 9.64 -9.70 -26.40
N LEU A 8 9.16 -10.77 -25.76
CA LEU A 8 8.53 -11.87 -26.49
C LEU A 8 7.18 -11.34 -26.98
N ALA A 9 7.24 -10.50 -28.01
CA ALA A 9 6.11 -10.21 -28.87
C ALA A 9 5.71 -11.56 -29.50
N GLY A 10 4.70 -12.18 -28.90
CA GLY A 10 3.97 -13.25 -29.56
C GLY A 10 3.54 -12.73 -30.91
N GLN A 11 3.99 -13.38 -31.97
CA GLN A 11 3.44 -13.20 -33.31
C GLN A 11 1.94 -13.48 -33.22
N ALA A 12 1.14 -12.42 -33.30
CA ALA A 12 -0.27 -12.49 -33.58
C ALA A 12 -0.44 -13.07 -34.99
N LEU A 13 -0.52 -14.39 -35.08
CA LEU A 13 -1.21 -15.05 -36.17
C LEU A 13 -2.67 -14.63 -36.07
N GLY A 14 -3.18 -14.02 -37.14
CA GLY A 14 -4.53 -13.47 -37.20
C GLY A 14 -5.59 -14.44 -36.66
N SER A 15 -6.19 -14.05 -35.54
CA SER A 15 -7.48 -14.53 -35.07
C SER A 15 -8.37 -13.29 -34.95
N GLU A 16 -9.62 -13.41 -35.37
CA GLU A 16 -10.69 -12.43 -35.12
C GLU A 16 -10.63 -11.96 -33.65
N PRO A 17 -10.98 -10.69 -33.34
CA PRO A 17 -10.99 -10.24 -31.95
C PRO A 17 -11.92 -11.16 -31.14
N PRO A 18 -11.45 -11.77 -30.04
CA PRO A 18 -12.13 -12.90 -29.38
C PRO A 18 -13.50 -12.56 -28.78
N CYS A 19 -13.81 -11.26 -28.69
CA CYS A 19 -14.96 -10.71 -27.99
C CYS A 19 -15.89 -9.92 -28.93
N GLU A 20 -16.14 -10.41 -30.16
CA GLU A 20 -17.19 -9.83 -31.01
C GLU A 20 -18.61 -10.18 -30.52
N PRO A 21 -19.60 -9.28 -30.69
CA PRO A 21 -20.97 -9.53 -30.29
C PRO A 21 -21.59 -10.62 -31.17
N ALA A 22 -21.71 -11.82 -30.64
CA ALA A 22 -22.76 -12.74 -31.04
C ALA A 22 -23.72 -12.90 -29.85
N ASP A 23 -24.99 -13.16 -30.15
CA ASP A 23 -26.08 -13.44 -29.19
C ASP A 23 -25.78 -14.70 -28.35
N PHE A 24 -24.74 -14.64 -27.51
CA PHE A 24 -24.33 -15.75 -26.68
C PHE A 24 -25.02 -15.66 -25.32
N PRO A 25 -25.69 -16.75 -24.87
CA PRO A 25 -26.29 -16.80 -23.54
C PRO A 25 -25.27 -16.62 -22.41
N GLN A 26 -23.97 -16.84 -22.68
CA GLN A 26 -22.83 -16.62 -21.78
C GLN A 26 -21.69 -15.94 -22.55
N ALA A 27 -20.83 -15.16 -21.88
CA ALA A 27 -19.65 -14.60 -22.52
C ALA A 27 -18.74 -15.71 -23.08
N PRO A 28 -18.12 -15.54 -24.28
CA PRO A 28 -17.09 -16.44 -24.75
C PRO A 28 -15.95 -16.58 -23.74
N LYS A 29 -15.27 -17.74 -23.73
CA LYS A 29 -14.06 -17.92 -22.93
C LYS A 29 -13.01 -16.89 -23.36
N GLY A 30 -12.40 -16.23 -22.39
CA GLY A 30 -11.46 -15.14 -22.60
C GLY A 30 -12.09 -13.75 -22.52
N CYS A 31 -13.42 -13.64 -22.43
CA CYS A 31 -14.12 -12.35 -22.39
C CYS A 31 -14.94 -12.18 -21.10
N PHE A 32 -15.29 -10.93 -20.80
CA PHE A 32 -16.33 -10.58 -19.84
C PHE A 32 -17.36 -9.64 -20.48
N ILE A 33 -18.54 -9.59 -19.87
CA ILE A 33 -19.61 -8.65 -20.23
C ILE A 33 -19.49 -7.48 -19.26
N ASP A 34 -19.22 -6.29 -19.76
CA ASP A 34 -19.16 -5.09 -18.94
C ASP A 34 -20.56 -4.64 -18.45
N ARG A 35 -20.62 -3.50 -17.76
CA ARG A 35 -21.88 -3.00 -17.19
C ARG A 35 -22.85 -2.46 -18.25
N ASP A 36 -22.35 -2.06 -19.42
CA ASP A 36 -23.14 -1.58 -20.54
C ASP A 36 -23.65 -2.77 -21.40
N GLY A 37 -23.14 -3.96 -21.14
CA GLY A 37 -23.52 -5.21 -21.79
C GLY A 37 -22.60 -5.59 -22.94
N ASP A 38 -21.50 -4.85 -23.15
CA ASP A 38 -20.54 -5.09 -24.20
C ASP A 38 -19.55 -6.19 -23.82
N LEU A 39 -19.11 -6.95 -24.81
CA LEU A 39 -18.06 -7.94 -24.63
C LEU A 39 -16.70 -7.26 -24.67
N ARG A 40 -15.89 -7.51 -23.63
CA ARG A 40 -14.56 -6.93 -23.46
C ARG A 40 -13.49 -8.01 -23.29
N ASP A 41 -12.31 -7.75 -23.84
CA ASP A 41 -11.12 -8.56 -23.63
C ASP A 41 -10.34 -7.98 -22.43
N PRO A 42 -10.19 -8.74 -21.33
CA PRO A 42 -9.53 -8.25 -20.12
C PRO A 42 -8.05 -7.92 -20.32
N ALA A 43 -7.36 -8.59 -21.26
CA ALA A 43 -5.95 -8.30 -21.55
C ALA A 43 -5.81 -6.98 -22.34
N LEU A 44 -6.67 -6.75 -23.34
CA LEU A 44 -6.66 -5.49 -24.09
C LEU A 44 -7.04 -4.30 -23.20
N GLU A 45 -8.05 -4.44 -22.34
CA GLU A 45 -8.43 -3.39 -21.37
C GLU A 45 -7.31 -3.14 -20.35
N TYR A 46 -6.58 -4.18 -19.94
CA TYR A 46 -5.44 -4.07 -19.05
C TYR A 46 -4.29 -3.29 -19.71
N ASP A 47 -3.89 -3.71 -20.91
CA ASP A 47 -2.79 -3.10 -21.66
C ASP A 47 -3.12 -1.64 -22.04
N ALA A 48 -4.35 -1.36 -22.49
CA ALA A 48 -4.79 -0.01 -22.82
C ALA A 48 -4.68 0.95 -21.62
N ARG A 49 -4.98 0.48 -20.41
CA ARG A 49 -4.80 1.28 -19.18
C ARG A 49 -3.34 1.57 -18.88
N LEU A 50 -2.43 0.63 -19.16
CA LEU A 50 -0.99 0.83 -18.95
C LEU A 50 -0.39 1.75 -20.02
N ASP A 51 -0.84 1.62 -21.27
CA ASP A 51 -0.43 2.49 -22.37
C ASP A 51 -0.94 3.93 -22.21
N ALA A 52 -2.01 4.13 -21.42
CA ALA A 52 -2.56 5.44 -21.11
C ALA A 52 -1.80 6.19 -19.99
N LEU A 53 -0.81 5.59 -19.34
CA LEU A 53 0.02 6.28 -18.36
C LEU A 53 0.87 7.36 -19.04
N ASP A 54 0.87 8.58 -18.50
CA ASP A 54 1.69 9.71 -18.97
C ASP A 54 2.58 10.25 -17.84
N PRO A 55 3.73 9.62 -17.57
CA PRO A 55 4.45 9.88 -16.34
C PRO A 55 5.21 11.22 -16.32
N ASP A 56 4.96 12.07 -15.32
CA ASP A 56 5.71 13.32 -15.11
C ASP A 56 6.88 13.14 -14.12
N HIS A 57 8.04 12.82 -14.70
CA HIS A 57 9.27 12.65 -13.95
C HIS A 57 9.76 13.94 -13.26
N LEU A 58 9.55 15.11 -13.86
CA LEU A 58 10.11 16.36 -13.34
C LEU A 58 9.32 16.85 -12.14
N ARG A 59 7.99 16.79 -12.21
CA ARG A 59 7.12 17.10 -11.06
C ARG A 59 7.36 16.11 -9.93
N THR A 60 7.44 14.81 -10.22
CA THR A 60 7.79 13.78 -9.22
C THR A 60 9.11 14.09 -8.51
N ILE A 61 10.20 14.32 -9.26
CA ILE A 61 11.50 14.65 -8.66
C ILE A 61 11.41 15.95 -7.84
N GLY A 62 10.68 16.95 -8.33
CA GLY A 62 10.45 18.21 -7.63
C GLY A 62 9.75 18.02 -6.28
N GLU A 63 8.71 17.19 -6.23
CA GLU A 63 7.95 16.86 -5.01
C GLU A 63 8.80 16.09 -4.00
N GLU A 64 9.54 15.08 -4.46
CA GLU A 64 10.44 14.27 -3.64
C GLU A 64 11.55 15.14 -3.03
N VAL A 65 12.20 15.99 -3.84
CA VAL A 65 13.25 16.92 -3.37
C VAL A 65 12.68 17.96 -2.43
N PHE A 66 11.49 18.50 -2.71
CA PHE A 66 10.84 19.45 -1.83
C PHE A 66 10.56 18.82 -0.47
N PHE A 67 10.02 17.60 -0.44
CA PHE A 67 9.71 16.92 0.81
C PHE A 67 10.98 16.51 1.58
N LEU A 68 12.01 15.98 0.91
CA LEU A 68 13.33 15.76 1.51
C LEU A 68 13.90 17.05 2.11
N GLY A 69 13.73 18.18 1.43
CA GLY A 69 14.13 19.49 1.91
C GLY A 69 13.39 19.92 3.19
N LEU A 70 12.08 19.66 3.28
CA LEU A 70 11.31 19.90 4.50
C LEU A 70 11.76 18.99 5.65
N GLY A 71 11.97 17.70 5.38
CA GLY A 71 12.52 16.75 6.34
C GLY A 71 13.87 17.24 6.86
N ALA A 72 14.78 17.63 5.96
CA ALA A 72 16.10 18.10 6.33
C ALA A 72 16.00 19.38 7.17
N ALA A 73 15.16 20.34 6.77
CA ALA A 73 14.93 21.55 7.56
C ALA A 73 14.43 21.23 8.98
N TRP A 74 13.52 20.26 9.11
CA TRP A 74 13.03 19.79 10.41
C TRP A 74 14.13 19.09 11.23
N TYR A 75 14.92 18.21 10.60
CA TYR A 75 16.06 17.53 11.22
C TYR A 75 17.08 18.50 11.84
N TRP A 76 17.34 19.62 11.17
CA TRP A 76 18.22 20.65 11.68
C TRP A 76 17.55 21.62 12.66
N ALA A 77 16.24 21.83 12.56
CA ALA A 77 15.48 22.64 13.50
C ALA A 77 15.31 21.95 14.86
N ASP A 78 15.16 20.63 14.88
CA ASP A 78 15.06 19.80 16.09
C ASP A 78 16.40 19.15 16.45
N GLN A 79 17.49 19.88 16.24
CA GLN A 79 18.86 19.39 16.42
C GLN A 79 19.11 18.80 17.81
N ASP A 80 18.51 19.37 18.86
CA ASP A 80 18.71 18.91 20.24
C ASP A 80 18.22 17.46 20.46
N ARG A 81 17.20 17.02 19.72
CA ARG A 81 16.77 15.62 19.73
C ARG A 81 17.72 14.74 18.92
N ASN A 82 18.06 15.17 17.70
CA ASN A 82 18.86 14.36 16.77
C ASN A 82 20.34 14.24 17.19
N LEU A 83 20.86 15.20 17.96
CA LEU A 83 22.19 15.11 18.58
C LEU A 83 22.36 13.84 19.41
N ALA A 84 21.27 13.34 19.99
CA ALA A 84 21.26 12.10 20.76
C ALA A 84 21.54 10.87 19.89
N ASP A 85 21.40 10.94 18.57
CA ASP A 85 21.52 9.80 17.65
C ASP A 85 22.76 9.89 16.74
N TRP A 86 23.41 11.06 16.64
CA TRP A 86 24.63 11.25 15.84
C TRP A 86 25.79 10.33 16.29
N ASP A 87 26.35 9.60 15.32
CA ASP A 87 27.38 8.57 15.45
C ASP A 87 28.65 8.85 14.60
N TYR A 88 28.55 9.82 13.68
CA TYR A 88 29.63 10.33 12.81
C TYR A 88 30.44 9.25 12.07
N PRO A 89 29.80 8.35 11.29
CA PRO A 89 30.53 7.42 10.44
C PRO A 89 31.35 8.19 9.39
N SER A 90 32.51 7.66 9.01
CA SER A 90 33.25 8.21 7.87
C SER A 90 32.49 7.94 6.57
N TRP A 91 32.73 8.78 5.54
CA TRP A 91 32.14 8.54 4.22
C TRP A 91 32.49 7.16 3.66
N GLU A 92 33.72 6.69 3.86
CA GLU A 92 34.14 5.35 3.44
C GLU A 92 33.33 4.25 4.14
N GLN A 93 33.07 4.40 5.45
CA GLN A 93 32.29 3.44 6.23
C GLN A 93 30.83 3.33 5.77
N ARG A 94 30.26 4.38 5.17
CA ARG A 94 28.90 4.36 4.61
C ARG A 94 28.80 3.47 3.37
N PHE A 95 29.89 3.37 2.60
CA PHE A 95 29.99 2.45 1.45
C PHE A 95 30.36 1.01 1.86
N THR A 96 30.67 0.77 3.13
CA THR A 96 30.85 -0.59 3.68
C THR A 96 29.68 -0.97 4.57
N LEU A 97 29.53 -2.24 4.92
CA LEU A 97 28.50 -2.68 5.88
C LEU A 97 28.84 -2.26 7.34
N GLU A 98 29.96 -1.55 7.56
CA GLU A 98 30.38 -1.13 8.90
C GLU A 98 29.50 -0.04 9.48
N ALA A 99 28.90 0.82 8.66
CA ALA A 99 27.98 1.87 9.09
C ALA A 99 26.50 1.44 9.09
N TRP A 100 26.17 0.18 8.82
CA TRP A 100 24.78 -0.29 8.73
C TRP A 100 24.34 -0.91 10.05
N ARG A 101 23.27 -0.40 10.67
CA ARG A 101 22.74 -0.92 11.94
C ARG A 101 21.23 -0.99 11.87
N LEU A 102 20.64 -1.85 12.69
CA LEU A 102 19.24 -1.66 13.02
C LEU A 102 19.17 -0.35 13.82
N ASP A 103 18.29 0.54 13.44
CA ASP A 103 18.05 1.80 14.12
C ASP A 103 17.16 1.60 15.36
N ASN A 104 17.40 2.43 16.36
CA ASN A 104 16.82 2.41 17.68
C ASN A 104 15.98 3.65 18.03
N ASN A 105 15.56 4.41 17.02
CA ASN A 105 14.59 5.48 17.21
C ASN A 105 13.30 4.98 17.84
N GLN A 106 12.46 5.93 18.24
CA GLN A 106 11.20 5.61 18.90
C GLN A 106 10.34 4.72 18.00
N PHE A 107 9.78 3.65 18.57
CA PHE A 107 8.98 2.67 17.81
C PHE A 107 7.94 3.29 16.85
N PRO A 108 7.16 4.32 17.23
CA PRO A 108 6.21 4.95 16.29
C PRO A 108 6.88 5.68 15.13
N ILE A 109 8.13 6.13 15.24
CA ILE A 109 8.87 6.67 14.10
C ILE A 109 9.17 5.53 13.12
N ASN A 110 9.84 4.47 13.57
CA ASN A 110 10.31 3.38 12.67
C ASN A 110 9.20 2.51 12.09
N PHE A 111 8.09 2.35 12.83
CA PHE A 111 7.00 1.46 12.43
C PHE A 111 5.66 2.17 12.22
N LEU A 112 5.61 3.50 12.23
CA LEU A 112 4.43 4.23 11.76
C LEU A 112 4.81 5.44 10.91
N GLY A 113 5.70 6.31 11.39
CA GLY A 113 6.17 7.49 10.66
C GLY A 113 6.83 7.11 9.33
N HIS A 114 7.92 6.37 9.39
CA HIS A 114 8.68 5.89 8.23
C HIS A 114 7.82 5.08 7.23
N PRO A 115 6.98 4.11 7.63
CA PRO A 115 6.00 3.51 6.71
C PRO A 115 5.10 4.51 5.97
N LEU A 116 4.61 5.55 6.66
CA LEU A 116 3.76 6.58 6.07
C LEU A 116 4.55 7.52 5.16
N GLU A 117 5.81 7.82 5.48
CA GLU A 117 6.73 8.55 4.61
C GLU A 117 7.03 7.77 3.34
N GLY A 118 7.33 6.48 3.45
CA GLY A 118 7.50 5.60 2.30
C GLY A 118 6.25 5.53 1.42
N ALA A 119 5.06 5.52 2.03
CA ALA A 119 3.80 5.59 1.32
C ALA A 119 3.61 6.95 0.62
N LEU A 120 4.10 8.03 1.21
CA LEU A 120 4.07 9.37 0.61
C LEU A 120 5.02 9.49 -0.58
N TYR A 121 6.27 9.04 -0.47
CA TYR A 121 7.23 8.99 -1.59
C TYR A 121 6.68 8.17 -2.75
N TYR A 122 6.16 6.98 -2.44
CA TYR A 122 5.47 6.14 -3.41
C TYR A 122 4.30 6.88 -4.08
N SER A 123 3.52 7.60 -3.28
CA SER A 123 2.32 8.32 -3.72
C SER A 123 2.63 9.51 -4.63
N PHE A 124 3.74 10.23 -4.44
CA PHE A 124 4.16 11.29 -5.36
C PHE A 124 4.32 10.72 -6.77
N ALA A 125 5.09 9.63 -6.91
CA ALA A 125 5.27 8.99 -8.20
C ALA A 125 3.94 8.49 -8.80
N ARG A 126 3.07 7.84 -7.99
CA ARG A 126 1.78 7.35 -8.51
C ARG A 126 0.81 8.47 -8.89
N ALA A 127 0.76 9.57 -8.14
CA ALA A 127 -0.05 10.74 -8.49
C ALA A 127 0.46 11.47 -9.74
N ASN A 128 1.66 11.12 -10.20
CA ASN A 128 2.29 11.55 -11.45
C ASN A 128 2.23 10.45 -12.54
N ASP A 129 1.29 9.51 -12.44
CA ASP A 129 1.04 8.43 -13.41
C ASP A 129 2.22 7.47 -13.66
N HIS A 130 3.24 7.45 -12.79
CA HIS A 130 4.27 6.39 -12.85
C HIS A 130 3.68 5.05 -12.49
N SER A 131 4.06 3.97 -13.19
CA SER A 131 3.69 2.59 -12.84
C SER A 131 4.15 2.20 -11.42
N VAL A 132 3.54 1.15 -10.86
CA VAL A 132 3.83 0.63 -9.52
C VAL A 132 5.31 0.27 -9.32
N PRO A 133 5.99 -0.43 -10.25
CA PRO A 133 7.42 -0.71 -10.09
C PRO A 133 8.29 0.55 -10.07
N VAL A 134 7.92 1.56 -10.86
CA VAL A 134 8.63 2.84 -10.90
C VAL A 134 8.40 3.62 -9.61
N ALA A 135 7.15 3.69 -9.13
CA ALA A 135 6.82 4.33 -7.86
C ALA A 135 7.49 3.65 -6.64
N ALA A 136 7.58 2.32 -6.63
CA ALA A 136 8.33 1.58 -5.62
C ALA A 136 9.84 1.95 -5.65
N THR A 137 10.39 2.19 -6.84
CA THR A 137 11.78 2.64 -7.00
C THR A 137 11.99 4.06 -6.49
N TYR A 138 11.04 4.97 -6.73
CA TYR A 138 11.07 6.32 -6.13
C TYR A 138 11.04 6.24 -4.61
N SER A 139 10.09 5.51 -4.03
CA SER A 139 9.99 5.32 -2.57
C SER A 139 11.29 4.76 -1.96
N PHE A 140 11.88 3.73 -2.57
CA PHE A 140 13.18 3.21 -2.17
C PHE A 140 14.30 4.24 -2.31
N THR A 141 14.38 4.92 -3.44
CA THR A 141 15.47 5.87 -3.72
C THR A 141 15.41 7.09 -2.81
N THR A 142 14.22 7.63 -2.55
CA THR A 142 14.02 8.77 -1.65
C THR A 142 14.36 8.39 -0.22
N SER A 143 13.89 7.22 0.27
CA SER A 143 14.28 6.68 1.58
C SER A 143 15.79 6.49 1.67
N PHE A 144 16.41 5.89 0.64
CA PHE A 144 17.86 5.71 0.57
C PHE A 144 18.61 7.04 0.59
N MET A 145 18.13 8.07 -0.12
CA MET A 145 18.75 9.39 -0.10
C MET A 145 18.64 10.04 1.28
N TRP A 146 17.50 9.92 1.96
CA TRP A 146 17.31 10.40 3.33
C TRP A 146 18.39 9.82 4.25
N GLU A 147 18.42 8.50 4.33
CA GLU A 147 19.30 7.74 5.22
C GLU A 147 20.77 7.88 4.84
N PHE A 148 21.10 7.80 3.55
CA PHE A 148 22.47 7.80 3.07
C PHE A 148 23.08 9.21 3.01
N LEU A 149 22.31 10.23 2.60
CA LEU A 149 22.83 11.58 2.33
C LEU A 149 22.43 12.63 3.37
N PHE A 150 21.19 12.60 3.87
CA PHE A 150 20.69 13.65 4.78
C PHE A 150 20.97 13.34 6.24
N GLU A 151 20.82 12.08 6.65
CA GLU A 151 21.23 11.56 7.96
C GLU A 151 22.69 11.10 7.96
N PHE A 152 23.56 11.86 7.28
CA PHE A 152 24.98 11.50 7.13
C PHE A 152 25.75 11.45 8.46
N ARG A 153 25.20 12.06 9.53
CA ARG A 153 25.76 12.00 10.88
C ARG A 153 25.40 10.74 11.64
N GLU A 154 24.47 9.94 11.13
CA GLU A 154 23.97 8.72 11.76
C GLU A 154 24.42 7.49 10.96
N LYS A 155 24.36 6.32 11.59
CA LYS A 155 24.57 5.06 10.88
C LYS A 155 23.33 4.76 10.05
N ILE A 156 23.51 4.10 8.91
CA ILE A 156 22.42 3.79 7.98
C ILE A 156 21.48 2.77 8.63
N SER A 157 20.19 3.10 8.69
CA SER A 157 19.15 2.26 9.29
C SER A 157 18.75 1.12 8.36
N ILE A 158 19.00 -0.11 8.81
CA ILE A 158 18.58 -1.33 8.10
C ILE A 158 17.06 -1.45 8.13
N ASN A 159 16.38 -1.14 9.24
CA ASN A 159 14.92 -1.21 9.29
C ASN A 159 14.29 -0.17 8.37
N ASP A 160 14.81 1.05 8.28
CA ASP A 160 14.16 2.09 7.47
C ASP A 160 14.48 1.90 5.98
N MET A 161 15.60 1.24 5.65
CA MET A 161 15.85 0.71 4.29
C MET A 161 14.88 -0.38 3.84
N LEU A 162 14.23 -1.08 4.76
CA LEU A 162 13.31 -2.16 4.44
C LEU A 162 11.84 -1.75 4.62
N VAL A 163 11.51 -1.27 5.82
CA VAL A 163 10.17 -0.97 6.30
C VAL A 163 9.60 0.26 5.60
N THR A 164 10.37 1.34 5.44
CA THR A 164 9.91 2.57 4.75
C THR A 164 9.40 2.27 3.35
N PRO A 165 10.24 1.81 2.39
CA PRO A 165 9.75 1.54 1.04
C PRO A 165 8.85 0.30 0.97
N GLY A 166 9.10 -0.72 1.78
CA GLY A 166 8.34 -1.97 1.77
C GLY A 166 6.90 -1.79 2.22
N ALA A 167 6.67 -1.04 3.30
CA ALA A 167 5.32 -0.69 3.75
C ALA A 167 4.68 0.40 2.87
N GLY A 168 5.52 1.24 2.25
CA GLY A 168 5.09 2.30 1.36
C GLY A 168 4.28 1.80 0.16
N VAL A 169 4.62 0.65 -0.41
CA VAL A 169 3.90 0.08 -1.57
C VAL A 169 2.44 -0.26 -1.25
N PRO A 170 2.10 -1.17 -0.31
CA PRO A 170 0.70 -1.54 -0.06
C PRO A 170 -0.13 -0.38 0.52
N ILE A 171 0.45 0.48 1.36
CA ILE A 171 -0.25 1.65 1.92
C ILE A 171 -0.48 2.71 0.83
N GLY A 172 0.57 3.06 0.11
CA GLY A 172 0.56 4.09 -0.92
C GLY A 172 -0.28 3.70 -2.13
N GLU A 173 -0.27 2.43 -2.57
CA GLU A 173 -1.11 1.99 -3.69
C GLU A 173 -2.59 2.00 -3.32
N PHE A 174 -2.94 1.59 -2.09
CA PHE A 174 -4.30 1.76 -1.61
C PHE A 174 -4.72 3.24 -1.62
N ALA A 175 -3.87 4.12 -1.07
CA ALA A 175 -4.15 5.55 -1.01
C ALA A 175 -4.32 6.15 -2.42
N HIS A 176 -3.41 5.85 -3.35
CA HIS A 176 -3.47 6.30 -4.74
C HIS A 176 -4.76 5.84 -5.44
N LYS A 177 -5.07 4.54 -5.41
CA LYS A 177 -6.30 4.02 -6.03
C LYS A 177 -7.56 4.64 -5.39
N PHE A 178 -7.55 4.87 -4.08
CA PHE A 178 -8.63 5.54 -3.37
C PHE A 178 -8.79 7.00 -3.85
N TRP A 179 -7.71 7.76 -3.92
CA TRP A 179 -7.74 9.14 -4.43
C TRP A 179 -8.21 9.20 -5.89
N ARG A 180 -7.77 8.23 -6.71
CA ARG A 180 -8.12 8.17 -8.13
C ARG A 180 -9.61 7.92 -8.31
N HIS A 181 -10.18 6.98 -7.56
CA HIS A 181 -11.62 6.70 -7.58
C HIS A 181 -12.47 7.96 -7.32
N PHE A 182 -12.10 8.81 -6.34
CA PHE A 182 -12.83 10.06 -6.07
C PHE A 182 -12.58 11.17 -7.09
N ASN A 183 -11.50 11.09 -7.88
CA ASN A 183 -11.18 12.08 -8.90
C ASN A 183 -11.69 11.72 -10.29
N GLU A 184 -11.99 10.46 -10.58
CA GLU A 184 -12.63 10.04 -11.84
C GLU A 184 -14.11 10.48 -11.88
N LEU A 185 -14.29 11.79 -12.05
CA LEU A 185 -15.57 12.48 -12.02
C LEU A 185 -16.34 12.29 -13.35
N PRO A 186 -17.67 12.28 -13.31
CA PRO A 186 -18.49 12.31 -14.52
C PRO A 186 -18.38 13.67 -15.24
N PRO A 187 -18.77 13.78 -16.54
CA PRO A 187 -18.77 15.03 -17.30
C PRO A 187 -19.50 16.20 -16.65
N ASN A 188 -20.52 15.93 -15.84
CA ASN A 188 -21.29 16.95 -15.10
C ASN A 188 -21.31 16.63 -13.60
N PRO A 189 -20.21 16.84 -12.87
CA PRO A 189 -20.10 16.42 -11.47
C PRO A 189 -20.87 17.37 -10.56
N THR A 190 -21.58 16.79 -9.59
CA THR A 190 -22.26 17.55 -8.53
C THR A 190 -21.26 18.25 -7.61
N THR A 191 -21.70 19.27 -6.86
CA THR A 191 -20.86 19.93 -5.84
C THR A 191 -20.34 18.95 -4.79
N ALA A 192 -21.16 17.96 -4.39
CA ALA A 192 -20.75 16.95 -3.43
C ALA A 192 -19.58 16.10 -3.95
N GLN A 193 -19.62 15.71 -5.23
CA GLN A 193 -18.54 14.95 -5.87
C GLN A 193 -17.26 15.80 -6.02
N GLN A 194 -17.39 17.07 -6.37
CA GLN A 194 -16.24 17.99 -6.44
C GLN A 194 -15.57 18.17 -5.06
N VAL A 195 -16.38 18.29 -3.99
CA VAL A 195 -15.87 18.34 -2.62
C VAL A 195 -15.22 17.02 -2.22
N ALA A 196 -15.81 15.88 -2.59
CA ALA A 196 -15.23 14.56 -2.32
C ALA A 196 -13.88 14.39 -3.04
N ALA A 197 -13.76 14.80 -4.31
CA ALA A 197 -12.50 14.79 -5.04
C ALA A 197 -11.42 15.63 -4.32
N ALA A 198 -11.77 16.85 -3.90
CA ALA A 198 -10.84 17.76 -3.23
C ALA A 198 -10.41 17.28 -1.83
N VAL A 199 -11.30 16.65 -1.07
CA VAL A 199 -11.04 16.24 0.32
C VAL A 199 -10.47 14.81 0.40
N LEU A 200 -11.10 13.87 -0.31
CA LEU A 200 -10.75 12.45 -0.25
C LEU A 200 -9.74 12.05 -1.30
N GLY A 201 -9.52 12.84 -2.34
CA GLY A 201 -8.54 12.59 -3.40
C GLY A 201 -7.59 13.77 -3.65
N PHE A 202 -7.30 14.54 -2.60
CA PHE A 202 -6.55 15.80 -2.67
C PHE A 202 -5.29 15.76 -3.56
N PRO A 203 -4.39 14.75 -3.48
CA PRO A 203 -3.16 14.74 -4.28
C PRO A 203 -3.41 14.73 -5.79
N ILE A 204 -4.38 13.93 -6.26
CA ILE A 204 -4.73 13.89 -7.68
C ILE A 204 -5.53 15.14 -8.07
N TRP A 205 -6.39 15.63 -7.17
CA TRP A 205 -7.18 16.83 -7.41
C TRP A 205 -6.29 18.07 -7.65
N ILE A 206 -5.24 18.25 -6.85
CA ILE A 206 -4.35 19.40 -7.00
C ILE A 206 -3.49 19.31 -8.26
N HIS A 207 -3.02 18.12 -8.66
CA HIS A 207 -2.29 17.94 -9.93
C HIS A 207 -3.17 18.31 -11.12
N ARG A 208 -4.40 17.82 -11.15
CA ARG A 208 -5.37 18.15 -12.20
C ARG A 208 -5.70 19.65 -12.26
N LEU A 209 -5.76 20.31 -11.10
CA LEU A 209 -5.92 21.77 -11.04
C LEU A 209 -4.72 22.50 -11.67
N ILE A 210 -3.50 22.04 -11.39
CA ILE A 210 -2.25 22.60 -11.95
C ILE A 210 -2.19 22.38 -13.46
N ASP A 211 -2.58 21.20 -13.92
CA ASP A 211 -2.53 20.79 -15.33
C ASP A 211 -3.65 21.41 -16.17
N GLY A 212 -4.66 22.01 -15.51
CA GLY A 212 -5.84 22.59 -16.17
C GLY A 212 -6.76 21.54 -16.79
N ALA A 213 -6.65 20.27 -16.37
CA ALA A 213 -7.35 19.13 -16.93
C ALA A 213 -8.36 18.54 -15.93
N PRO A 214 -9.65 18.91 -16.00
CA PRO A 214 -10.67 18.09 -15.39
C PRO A 214 -10.92 16.91 -16.34
N GLU A 215 -10.15 15.83 -16.23
CA GLU A 215 -10.51 14.60 -16.93
C GLU A 215 -11.80 14.08 -16.31
N SER A 216 -12.92 14.45 -16.92
CA SER A 216 -14.13 13.68 -16.80
C SER A 216 -13.90 12.35 -17.49
N VAL A 217 -14.06 11.27 -16.75
CA VAL A 217 -13.96 9.92 -17.31
C VAL A 217 -15.35 9.52 -17.77
N GLU A 218 -15.53 9.28 -19.07
CA GLU A 218 -16.75 8.63 -19.57
C GLU A 218 -16.76 7.16 -19.14
N GLY A 219 -17.89 6.67 -18.63
CA GLY A 219 -18.03 5.28 -18.27
C GLY A 219 -19.17 5.02 -17.28
N PRO A 220 -19.32 3.77 -16.83
CA PRO A 220 -20.32 3.43 -15.84
C PRO A 220 -19.97 4.01 -14.47
N TYR A 221 -20.96 4.65 -13.85
CA TYR A 221 -20.86 5.19 -12.49
C TYR A 221 -21.64 4.34 -11.49
N ASP A 222 -21.27 4.40 -10.22
CA ASP A 222 -22.03 3.80 -9.13
C ASP A 222 -23.25 4.65 -8.73
N GLU A 223 -23.99 4.20 -7.71
CA GLU A 223 -25.18 4.90 -7.20
C GLU A 223 -24.88 6.30 -6.63
N LEU A 224 -23.61 6.57 -6.29
CA LEU A 224 -23.12 7.86 -5.82
C LEU A 224 -22.53 8.71 -6.96
N GLY A 225 -22.53 8.18 -8.18
CA GLY A 225 -22.05 8.81 -9.40
C GLY A 225 -20.52 8.84 -9.52
N PHE A 226 -19.79 7.99 -8.80
CA PHE A 226 -18.33 7.83 -8.97
C PHE A 226 -18.00 6.73 -9.97
N SER A 227 -16.87 6.88 -10.66
CA SER A 227 -16.38 5.90 -11.64
C SER A 227 -16.27 4.49 -11.04
N THR A 228 -16.63 3.50 -11.85
CA THR A 228 -16.53 2.09 -11.49
C THR A 228 -15.33 1.39 -12.13
N ALA A 229 -14.42 2.15 -12.75
CA ALA A 229 -13.17 1.65 -13.31
C ALA A 229 -12.28 1.01 -12.23
N ILE A 230 -12.34 1.53 -11.00
CA ILE A 230 -11.77 0.88 -9.81
C ILE A 230 -12.90 0.20 -9.04
N GLY A 231 -12.92 -1.13 -9.10
CA GLY A 231 -13.78 -1.96 -8.27
C GLY A 231 -13.46 -1.72 -6.80
N HIS A 232 -14.47 -1.41 -5.99
CA HIS A 232 -14.26 -1.04 -4.59
C HIS A 232 -15.24 -1.74 -3.66
N ARG A 233 -14.77 -2.07 -2.45
CA ARG A 233 -15.59 -2.40 -1.29
C ARG A 233 -15.06 -1.60 -0.13
N LEU A 234 -15.82 -0.59 0.28
CA LEU A 234 -15.50 0.25 1.43
C LEU A 234 -16.40 -0.13 2.59
N GLU A 235 -15.80 -0.28 3.77
CA GLU A 235 -16.46 -0.73 4.97
C GLU A 235 -16.06 0.18 6.13
N ALA A 236 -17.02 0.47 7.00
CA ALA A 236 -16.77 1.18 8.25
C ALA A 236 -17.60 0.51 9.34
N GLY A 237 -17.06 0.50 10.56
CA GLY A 237 -17.78 -0.10 11.66
C GLY A 237 -17.32 0.40 13.00
N TYR A 238 -18.21 0.21 13.97
CA TYR A 238 -17.91 0.38 15.38
C TYR A 238 -17.45 -0.96 15.96
N GLN A 239 -16.51 -0.92 16.89
CA GLN A 239 -16.03 -2.08 17.63
C GLN A 239 -16.04 -1.77 19.14
N ALA A 240 -16.47 -2.74 19.92
CA ALA A 240 -16.30 -2.76 21.37
C ALA A 240 -15.52 -4.02 21.73
N LYS A 241 -14.38 -3.87 22.40
CA LYS A 241 -13.54 -5.00 22.83
C LYS A 241 -13.40 -4.99 24.34
N LEU A 242 -13.44 -6.18 24.92
CA LEU A 242 -13.10 -6.42 26.31
C LEU A 242 -11.75 -7.13 26.33
N HIS A 243 -10.79 -6.53 27.02
CA HIS A 243 -9.46 -7.10 27.23
C HIS A 243 -9.33 -7.52 28.69
N ASP A 244 -8.64 -8.62 28.94
CA ASP A 244 -8.40 -9.15 30.28
C ASP A 244 -6.91 -9.41 30.46
N PHE A 245 -6.26 -8.55 31.25
CA PHE A 245 -4.85 -8.66 31.62
C PHE A 245 -4.67 -8.85 33.14
N GLY A 246 -5.71 -9.33 33.82
CA GLY A 246 -5.82 -9.36 35.28
C GLY A 246 -6.84 -8.34 35.80
N ASP A 247 -6.94 -7.19 35.15
CA ASP A 247 -8.06 -6.24 35.25
C ASP A 247 -8.76 -6.16 33.89
N GLN A 248 -10.09 -5.98 33.92
CA GLN A 248 -10.90 -5.87 32.71
C GLN A 248 -10.87 -4.45 32.16
N VAL A 249 -10.42 -4.32 30.91
CA VAL A 249 -10.35 -3.04 30.21
C VAL A 249 -11.27 -3.10 28.98
N ALA A 250 -12.24 -2.19 28.93
CA ALA A 250 -13.12 -2.04 27.79
C ALA A 250 -12.63 -0.92 26.86
N THR A 251 -12.61 -1.19 25.56
CA THR A 251 -12.29 -0.18 24.53
C THR A 251 -13.43 -0.08 23.52
N HIS A 252 -13.73 1.14 23.12
CA HIS A 252 -14.71 1.49 22.11
C HIS A 252 -14.01 2.20 20.97
N GLY A 253 -14.32 1.82 19.74
CA GLY A 253 -13.53 2.26 18.60
C GLY A 253 -14.27 2.23 17.28
N LEU A 254 -13.60 2.80 16.29
CA LEU A 254 -14.02 2.77 14.89
C LEU A 254 -12.97 2.02 14.09
N TRP A 255 -13.42 1.36 13.04
CA TRP A 255 -12.54 0.82 12.02
C TRP A 255 -13.07 1.21 10.65
N LEU A 256 -12.13 1.44 9.74
CA LEU A 256 -12.35 1.70 8.32
C LEU A 256 -11.60 0.62 7.56
N GLY A 257 -12.22 0.04 6.55
CA GLY A 257 -11.66 -1.00 5.71
C GLY A 257 -11.96 -0.74 4.25
N GLY A 258 -11.06 -1.13 3.38
CA GLY A 258 -11.27 -1.06 1.94
C GLY A 258 -10.58 -2.20 1.23
N ARG A 259 -11.23 -2.69 0.17
CA ARG A 259 -10.60 -3.46 -0.89
C ARG A 259 -10.82 -2.70 -2.20
N LEU A 260 -9.73 -2.39 -2.90
CA LEU A 260 -9.77 -1.77 -4.22
C LEU A 260 -9.14 -2.71 -5.24
N SER A 261 -9.66 -2.66 -6.46
CA SER A 261 -9.22 -3.52 -7.55
C SER A 261 -9.31 -2.81 -8.88
N SER A 262 -8.24 -2.88 -9.66
CA SER A 262 -8.18 -2.40 -11.04
C SER A 262 -8.05 -3.53 -12.06
N ILE A 263 -8.45 -4.75 -11.68
CA ILE A 263 -8.57 -5.89 -12.60
C ILE A 263 -9.77 -5.68 -13.53
N PRO A 264 -9.57 -5.56 -14.86
CA PRO A 264 -10.67 -5.44 -15.81
C PRO A 264 -11.62 -6.64 -15.73
N GLY A 265 -12.91 -6.36 -15.60
CA GLY A 265 -13.95 -7.39 -15.56
C GLY A 265 -14.06 -8.17 -14.25
N GLU A 266 -13.32 -7.82 -13.18
CA GLU A 266 -13.45 -8.51 -11.90
C GLU A 266 -14.91 -8.52 -11.43
N GLY A 267 -15.42 -9.72 -11.17
CA GLY A 267 -16.78 -9.89 -10.64
C GLY A 267 -17.88 -9.73 -11.68
N GLN A 268 -17.55 -9.33 -12.92
CA GLN A 268 -18.50 -9.26 -14.03
C GLN A 268 -18.74 -10.64 -14.65
N PRO A 269 -19.89 -10.89 -15.31
CA PRO A 269 -20.15 -12.14 -16.00
C PRO A 269 -19.09 -12.42 -17.07
N GLY A 270 -18.42 -13.57 -16.99
CA GLY A 270 -17.32 -13.91 -17.88
C GLY A 270 -16.42 -15.01 -17.33
N SER A 271 -15.71 -15.68 -18.23
CA SER A 271 -14.69 -16.66 -17.86
C SER A 271 -13.38 -16.33 -18.54
N PHE A 272 -12.40 -15.85 -17.77
CA PHE A 272 -11.12 -15.42 -18.29
C PHE A 272 -10.00 -15.62 -17.27
N ALA A 273 -8.76 -15.51 -17.75
CA ALA A 273 -7.56 -15.42 -16.95
C ALA A 273 -6.77 -14.19 -17.41
N LEU A 274 -6.20 -13.45 -16.47
CA LEU A 274 -5.41 -12.25 -16.71
C LEU A 274 -4.17 -12.31 -15.83
N PHE A 275 -3.00 -12.06 -16.43
CA PHE A 275 -1.79 -11.78 -15.66
C PHE A 275 -1.69 -10.28 -15.43
N PHE A 276 -1.45 -9.87 -14.18
CA PHE A 276 -1.32 -8.47 -13.79
C PHE A 276 0.00 -8.24 -13.05
N HIS A 277 0.51 -7.02 -13.09
CA HIS A 277 1.82 -6.64 -12.52
C HIS A 277 1.87 -5.23 -11.91
N GLU A 278 0.72 -4.61 -11.66
CA GLU A 278 0.60 -3.21 -11.21
C GLU A 278 -0.12 -3.10 -9.87
N ALA A 279 0.17 -4.04 -8.95
CA ALA A 279 -0.45 -4.11 -7.62
C ALA A 279 -1.98 -3.91 -7.67
N ASP A 280 -2.62 -4.57 -8.62
CA ASP A 280 -3.99 -4.23 -9.02
C ASP A 280 -5.02 -4.54 -7.94
N ILE A 281 -4.65 -5.35 -6.94
CA ILE A 281 -5.50 -5.75 -5.83
C ILE A 281 -4.85 -5.25 -4.53
N VAL A 282 -5.53 -4.33 -3.86
CA VAL A 282 -5.06 -3.74 -2.60
C VAL A 282 -6.15 -3.80 -1.54
N THR A 283 -5.72 -3.99 -0.30
CA THR A 283 -6.58 -3.90 0.89
C THR A 283 -5.92 -3.05 1.95
N LEU A 284 -6.73 -2.30 2.68
CA LEU A 284 -6.28 -1.51 3.81
C LEU A 284 -7.35 -1.50 4.89
N ARG A 285 -6.94 -1.67 6.14
CA ARG A 285 -7.79 -1.55 7.32
C ARG A 285 -7.11 -0.68 8.36
N LEU A 286 -7.82 0.35 8.80
CA LEU A 286 -7.45 1.20 9.92
C LEU A 286 -8.41 0.94 11.07
N SER A 287 -7.89 0.96 12.29
CA SER A 287 -8.73 0.87 13.49
C SER A 287 -8.16 1.73 14.60
N ALA A 288 -9.02 2.43 15.32
CA ALA A 288 -8.66 3.21 16.50
C ALA A 288 -9.66 2.91 17.62
N GLY A 289 -9.18 2.81 18.85
CA GLY A 289 -10.01 2.52 20.01
C GLY A 289 -9.56 3.31 21.24
N LEU A 290 -10.52 3.69 22.07
CA LEU A 290 -10.29 4.39 23.34
C LEU A 290 -11.11 3.74 24.46
N GLY A 291 -10.56 3.76 25.67
CA GLY A 291 -11.21 3.32 26.90
C GLY A 291 -10.64 4.08 28.10
N GLU A 292 -11.12 3.79 29.29
CA GLU A 292 -10.54 4.34 30.53
C GLU A 292 -9.10 3.81 30.68
N GLY A 293 -8.11 4.71 30.62
CA GLY A 293 -6.69 4.33 30.64
C GLY A 293 -6.22 3.52 29.43
N ALA A 294 -6.99 3.48 28.34
CA ALA A 294 -6.77 2.56 27.23
C ALA A 294 -6.81 3.25 25.87
N ARG A 295 -5.83 2.95 25.01
CA ARG A 295 -5.78 3.41 23.63
C ARG A 295 -5.25 2.33 22.69
N GLU A 296 -5.84 2.24 21.52
CA GLU A 296 -5.47 1.30 20.47
C GLU A 296 -5.38 2.00 19.11
N LEU A 297 -4.38 1.62 18.32
CA LEU A 297 -4.27 1.97 16.90
C LEU A 297 -3.83 0.73 16.12
N GLY A 298 -4.43 0.50 14.97
CA GLY A 298 -4.08 -0.61 14.09
C GLY A 298 -4.16 -0.19 12.63
N LEU A 299 -3.19 -0.64 11.85
CA LEU A 299 -3.14 -0.51 10.40
C LEU A 299 -2.75 -1.88 9.82
N VAL A 300 -3.50 -2.35 8.84
CA VAL A 300 -3.15 -3.52 8.03
C VAL A 300 -3.28 -3.12 6.57
N ALA A 301 -2.24 -3.35 5.78
CA ALA A 301 -2.23 -3.11 4.35
C ALA A 301 -1.68 -4.35 3.65
N ASP A 302 -2.28 -4.76 2.54
CA ASP A 302 -1.90 -5.97 1.80
C ASP A 302 -2.17 -5.79 0.31
N THR A 303 -1.28 -6.32 -0.53
CA THR A 303 -1.42 -6.32 -1.97
C THR A 303 -0.76 -7.56 -2.61
N HIS A 304 -1.26 -7.95 -3.79
CA HIS A 304 -0.49 -8.78 -4.72
C HIS A 304 0.26 -7.85 -5.67
N LEU A 305 1.59 -7.86 -5.64
CA LEU A 305 2.43 -7.05 -6.53
C LEU A 305 2.20 -7.44 -8.00
N LEU A 306 2.15 -8.74 -8.25
CA LEU A 306 1.90 -9.34 -9.56
C LEU A 306 1.32 -10.74 -9.37
N GLY A 307 0.57 -11.22 -10.35
CA GLY A 307 -0.03 -12.55 -10.28
C GLY A 307 -1.00 -12.84 -11.41
N SER A 308 -1.64 -14.01 -11.32
CA SER A 308 -2.70 -14.41 -12.23
C SER A 308 -4.04 -14.30 -11.53
N TYR A 309 -4.94 -13.52 -12.09
CA TYR A 309 -6.35 -13.48 -11.76
C TYR A 309 -7.12 -14.42 -12.71
N ILE A 310 -8.00 -15.25 -12.17
CA ILE A 310 -8.83 -16.18 -12.96
C ILE A 310 -10.24 -16.09 -12.44
N GLN A 311 -11.23 -16.02 -13.34
CA GLN A 311 -12.63 -16.10 -12.95
C GLN A 311 -13.47 -16.96 -13.90
N ALA A 312 -14.59 -17.46 -13.37
CA ALA A 312 -15.70 -18.00 -14.12
C ALA A 312 -16.99 -17.63 -13.38
N ILE A 313 -17.68 -16.61 -13.89
CA ILE A 313 -18.87 -16.00 -13.28
C ILE A 313 -19.98 -15.96 -14.32
N ASP A 314 -21.17 -16.42 -13.95
CA ASP A 314 -22.34 -16.40 -14.82
C ASP A 314 -23.09 -15.05 -14.78
N ARG A 315 -24.15 -14.92 -15.58
CA ARG A 315 -24.98 -13.70 -15.63
C ARG A 315 -25.77 -13.44 -14.34
N ALA A 316 -25.98 -14.45 -13.50
CA ALA A 316 -26.59 -14.28 -12.17
C ALA A 316 -25.56 -13.77 -11.13
N GLY A 317 -24.27 -13.74 -11.50
CA GLY A 317 -23.17 -13.38 -10.61
C GLY A 317 -22.68 -14.55 -9.77
N ASP A 318 -23.10 -15.78 -10.07
CA ASP A 318 -22.66 -16.99 -9.40
C ASP A 318 -21.42 -17.56 -10.10
N GLY A 319 -20.48 -18.09 -9.31
CA GLY A 319 -19.22 -18.57 -9.83
C GLY A 319 -18.07 -18.45 -8.83
N HIS A 320 -16.86 -18.41 -9.38
CA HIS A 320 -15.63 -18.29 -8.60
C HIS A 320 -14.62 -17.36 -9.26
N ALA A 321 -13.75 -16.79 -8.43
CA ALA A 321 -12.56 -16.07 -8.83
C ALA A 321 -11.39 -16.45 -7.93
N ALA A 322 -10.18 -16.42 -8.47
CA ALA A 322 -8.96 -16.71 -7.74
C ALA A 322 -7.82 -15.80 -8.18
N VAL A 323 -6.94 -15.49 -7.23
CA VAL A 323 -5.66 -14.81 -7.45
C VAL A 323 -4.57 -15.72 -6.91
N ILE A 324 -3.50 -15.92 -7.69
CA ILE A 324 -2.27 -16.53 -7.21
C ILE A 324 -1.12 -15.63 -7.66
N GLY A 325 -0.31 -15.17 -6.72
CA GLY A 325 0.69 -14.14 -7.01
C GLY A 325 1.74 -13.97 -5.93
N LEU A 326 2.56 -12.95 -6.15
CA LEU A 326 3.55 -12.47 -5.18
C LEU A 326 2.89 -11.38 -4.32
N SER A 327 2.69 -11.66 -3.04
CA SER A 327 2.08 -10.75 -2.07
C SER A 327 3.13 -9.94 -1.30
N LEU A 328 2.76 -8.74 -0.88
CA LEU A 328 3.50 -7.85 0.01
C LEU A 328 2.51 -7.21 0.97
N GLY A 329 2.87 -7.10 2.25
CA GLY A 329 1.95 -6.55 3.25
C GLY A 329 2.66 -5.84 4.39
N TYR A 330 1.87 -5.07 5.14
CA TYR A 330 2.33 -4.35 6.32
C TYR A 330 1.27 -4.39 7.41
N GLN A 331 1.72 -4.62 8.65
CA GLN A 331 0.88 -4.58 9.83
C GLN A 331 1.51 -3.72 10.91
N TYR A 332 0.74 -2.78 11.44
CA TYR A 332 1.07 -2.02 12.62
C TYR A 332 -0.02 -2.21 13.68
N ARG A 333 0.40 -2.42 14.93
CA ARG A 333 -0.48 -2.46 16.10
C ARG A 333 0.19 -1.70 17.24
N PHE A 334 -0.59 -0.84 17.87
CA PHE A 334 -0.27 -0.15 19.10
C PHE A 334 -1.41 -0.35 20.08
N GLN A 335 -1.07 -0.80 21.28
CA GLN A 335 -1.99 -0.97 22.40
C GLN A 335 -1.30 -0.45 23.66
N ASP A 336 -1.96 0.46 24.35
CA ASP A 336 -1.48 1.00 25.62
C ASP A 336 -2.66 1.02 26.58
N PHE A 337 -2.57 0.16 27.58
CA PHE A 337 -3.52 -0.06 28.66
C PHE A 337 -2.78 0.16 29.98
N ASP A 338 -3.51 0.52 31.04
CA ASP A 338 -2.95 0.61 32.39
C ASP A 338 -2.29 -0.73 32.78
N GLY A 339 -0.95 -0.74 32.82
CA GLY A 339 -0.15 -1.92 33.15
C GLY A 339 0.23 -2.84 31.97
N TYR A 340 -0.27 -2.60 30.76
CA TYR A 340 0.11 -3.37 29.56
C TYR A 340 0.33 -2.48 28.34
N ASN A 341 1.52 -2.54 27.78
CA ASN A 341 1.89 -1.84 26.55
C ASN A 341 2.34 -2.88 25.52
N ASP A 342 1.79 -2.83 24.32
CA ASP A 342 2.22 -3.64 23.19
C ASP A 342 2.35 -2.80 21.93
N ARG A 343 3.42 -3.07 21.17
CA ARG A 343 3.71 -2.42 19.89
C ARG A 343 4.27 -3.46 18.95
N LEU A 344 3.71 -3.50 17.76
CA LEU A 344 4.07 -4.46 16.73
C LEU A 344 4.08 -3.74 15.39
N GLY A 345 5.14 -3.91 14.63
CA GLY A 345 5.27 -3.46 13.25
C GLY A 345 5.87 -4.61 12.46
N ILE A 346 5.17 -5.11 11.45
CA ILE A 346 5.60 -6.22 10.63
C ILE A 346 5.53 -5.80 9.17
N LEU A 347 6.67 -5.85 8.49
CA LEU A 347 6.73 -5.92 7.04
C LEU A 347 6.68 -7.39 6.62
N HIS A 348 5.59 -7.78 5.97
CA HIS A 348 5.48 -9.07 5.31
C HIS A 348 6.19 -8.98 3.96
N LEU A 349 7.42 -9.50 3.90
CA LEU A 349 8.27 -9.46 2.70
C LEU A 349 7.60 -10.17 1.51
N PRO A 350 8.02 -9.87 0.26
CA PRO A 350 7.48 -10.54 -0.92
C PRO A 350 7.44 -12.07 -0.79
N GLY A 351 6.25 -12.65 -0.91
CA GLY A 351 6.02 -14.09 -0.72
C GLY A 351 4.75 -14.60 -1.39
N PRO A 352 4.59 -15.92 -1.61
CA PRO A 352 3.39 -16.48 -2.25
C PRO A 352 2.10 -16.06 -1.54
N GLY A 353 1.14 -15.55 -2.31
CA GLY A 353 -0.20 -15.21 -1.86
C GLY A 353 -1.26 -15.86 -2.73
N ALA A 354 -2.40 -16.21 -2.13
CA ALA A 354 -3.57 -16.67 -2.85
C ALA A 354 -4.86 -16.08 -2.25
N ASP A 355 -5.76 -15.64 -3.12
CA ASP A 355 -7.13 -15.26 -2.76
C ASP A 355 -8.10 -16.12 -3.57
N TYR A 356 -9.18 -16.56 -2.93
CA TYR A 356 -10.25 -17.30 -3.58
C TYR A 356 -11.60 -16.75 -3.15
N PHE A 357 -12.45 -16.48 -4.14
CA PHE A 357 -13.81 -16.00 -3.96
C PHE A 357 -14.78 -16.96 -4.63
N PHE A 358 -15.87 -17.28 -3.93
CA PHE A 358 -16.95 -18.08 -4.45
C PHE A 358 -18.29 -17.42 -4.10
N ARG A 359 -19.21 -17.46 -5.06
CA ARG A 359 -20.58 -16.99 -4.90
C ARG A 359 -21.57 -17.99 -5.51
N SER A 360 -22.62 -18.31 -4.78
CA SER A 360 -23.77 -19.05 -5.30
C SER A 360 -25.04 -18.64 -4.57
N GLY A 361 -25.94 -17.98 -5.29
CA GLY A 361 -27.11 -17.30 -4.74
C GLY A 361 -26.73 -16.29 -3.66
N SER A 362 -27.21 -16.52 -2.43
CA SER A 362 -26.89 -15.70 -1.26
C SER A 362 -25.60 -16.13 -0.54
N THR A 363 -25.03 -17.29 -0.88
CA THR A 363 -23.81 -17.80 -0.25
C THR A 363 -22.58 -17.14 -0.86
N LYS A 364 -21.71 -16.60 -0.01
CA LYS A 364 -20.40 -16.05 -0.40
C LYS A 364 -19.32 -16.65 0.48
N LEU A 365 -18.22 -17.07 -0.12
CA LEU A 365 -17.01 -17.54 0.57
C LEU A 365 -15.83 -16.72 0.04
N ALA A 366 -14.98 -16.24 0.96
CA ALA A 366 -13.70 -15.65 0.65
C ALA A 366 -12.62 -16.34 1.48
N VAL A 367 -11.53 -16.72 0.85
CA VAL A 367 -10.36 -17.34 1.48
C VAL A 367 -9.13 -16.54 1.06
N HIS A 368 -8.31 -16.18 2.04
CA HIS A 368 -7.06 -15.44 1.83
C HIS A 368 -5.93 -16.21 2.51
N ALA A 369 -4.85 -16.45 1.78
CA ALA A 369 -3.65 -17.13 2.27
C ALA A 369 -2.41 -16.34 1.88
N ARG A 370 -1.48 -16.22 2.82
CA ARG A 370 -0.23 -15.47 2.70
C ARG A 370 0.89 -16.32 3.30
N PHE A 371 1.99 -16.47 2.57
CA PHE A 371 3.19 -17.16 3.03
C PHE A 371 4.39 -16.23 2.80
N ASN A 372 4.69 -15.40 3.80
CA ASN A 372 5.70 -14.36 3.72
C ASN A 372 6.79 -14.60 4.78
N GLY A 373 8.00 -14.14 4.48
CA GLY A 373 8.98 -13.89 5.53
C GLY A 373 8.67 -12.55 6.20
N ASP A 374 8.88 -12.44 7.50
CA ASP A 374 8.55 -11.23 8.25
C ASP A 374 9.80 -10.51 8.72
N PHE A 375 9.85 -9.19 8.48
CA PHE A 375 10.75 -8.29 9.18
C PHE A 375 9.93 -7.51 10.21
N ALA A 376 10.19 -7.74 11.50
CA ALA A 376 9.32 -7.27 12.57
C ALA A 376 10.04 -6.47 13.65
N GLY A 377 9.46 -5.33 14.01
CA GLY A 377 9.68 -4.66 15.28
C GLY A 377 8.66 -5.16 16.29
N ILE A 378 9.15 -5.65 17.43
CA ILE A 378 8.30 -6.12 18.52
C ILE A 378 8.65 -5.39 19.82
N HIS A 379 7.64 -4.94 20.55
CA HIS A 379 7.81 -4.57 21.93
C HIS A 379 7.86 -5.83 22.80
N SER A 380 8.89 -5.95 23.64
CA SER A 380 8.97 -7.02 24.64
C SER A 380 8.75 -6.45 26.02
N PRO A 381 7.63 -6.80 26.71
CA PRO A 381 7.40 -6.40 28.09
C PRO A 381 8.49 -6.91 29.05
N ALA A 382 9.13 -8.04 28.72
CA ALA A 382 10.24 -8.59 29.51
C ALA A 382 11.54 -7.78 29.33
N TYR A 383 11.69 -7.04 28.22
CA TYR A 383 12.89 -6.26 27.95
C TYR A 383 13.06 -5.11 28.94
N SER A 384 11.98 -4.43 29.34
CA SER A 384 12.06 -3.31 30.30
C SER A 384 12.49 -3.79 31.69
N VAL A 385 11.99 -4.94 32.14
CA VAL A 385 12.38 -5.60 33.39
C VAL A 385 13.85 -6.03 33.34
N TRP A 386 14.22 -6.77 32.29
CA TRP A 386 15.61 -7.22 32.10
C TRP A 386 16.59 -6.01 31.99
N ALA A 387 16.22 -4.94 31.30
CA ALA A 387 17.06 -3.75 31.14
C ALA A 387 17.23 -2.95 32.43
N ALA A 388 16.25 -2.98 33.33
CA ALA A 388 16.33 -2.39 34.67
C ALA A 388 17.29 -3.19 35.58
N ASP A 389 17.33 -4.52 35.42
CA ASP A 389 18.16 -5.43 36.22
C ASP A 389 19.59 -5.59 35.70
N ALA A 390 19.90 -5.11 34.49
CA ALA A 390 21.22 -5.24 33.88
C ALA A 390 22.29 -4.35 34.57
N VAL A 391 23.10 -5.01 35.41
CA VAL A 391 24.07 -4.41 36.36
C VAL A 391 25.30 -3.77 35.69
N GLY A 392 25.68 -4.17 34.48
CA GLY A 392 26.89 -3.65 33.80
C GLY A 392 26.71 -3.41 32.29
N PRO A 393 27.53 -2.54 31.65
CA PRO A 393 27.48 -2.28 30.20
C PRO A 393 27.69 -3.53 29.32
N ALA A 394 28.38 -4.54 29.84
CA ALA A 394 28.72 -5.78 29.14
C ALA A 394 27.64 -6.88 29.23
N ASP A 395 26.77 -6.82 30.25
CA ASP A 395 25.68 -7.78 30.45
C ASP A 395 24.39 -7.34 29.72
N ARG A 396 24.39 -6.12 29.18
CA ARG A 396 23.33 -5.63 28.30
C ARG A 396 23.51 -6.26 26.91
N PRO A 397 22.44 -6.70 26.22
CA PRO A 397 22.58 -7.12 24.84
C PRO A 397 23.24 -5.99 24.09
N LYS A 398 24.01 -6.34 23.05
CA LYS A 398 24.34 -5.41 21.97
C LYS A 398 23.03 -5.07 21.28
N SER A 399 22.27 -4.24 21.96
CA SER A 399 21.02 -3.67 21.55
C SER A 399 21.38 -2.29 21.09
N ILE A 400 21.02 -2.03 19.85
CA ILE A 400 20.95 -0.70 19.25
C ILE A 400 20.19 0.28 20.18
N LEU A 401 19.32 -0.18 21.09
CA LEU A 401 18.52 0.62 22.02
C LEU A 401 19.29 1.35 23.14
N ARG A 402 20.62 1.23 23.25
CA ARG A 402 21.43 2.14 24.09
C ARG A 402 22.77 2.44 23.43
N LYS A 403 23.00 3.74 23.17
CA LYS A 403 24.32 4.30 22.84
C LYS A 403 25.38 3.75 23.79
N HIS A 404 26.38 3.06 23.23
CA HIS A 404 27.65 2.89 23.92
C HIS A 404 28.32 4.26 23.90
N ASN A 405 28.40 4.88 25.08
CA ASN A 405 29.09 6.17 25.31
C ASN A 405 30.53 6.16 24.80
#